data_AF-A0A523JRC4-F1
#
_entry.id   AF-A0A523JRC4-F1
#
_cell.length_a   1.000
_cell.length_b   1.000
_cell.length_c   1.000
_cell.angle_alpha   90.00
_cell.angle_beta   90.00
_cell.angle_gamma   90.00
#
_symmetry.space_group_name_H-M   'P 1'
#
loop_
_entity.id
_entity.type
_entity.pdbx_description
1 polymer ?
#
loop_
_entity_poly.entity_id
_entity_poly.type
_entity_poly.pdbx_seq_one_letter_code
_entity_poly.pdbx_strand_id
1 'polypeptide(L)' 'SRSQENRATPVLLAHGSVDTVLPQALGENARDFLTRQGYSVEWHSYLVAHGVCPPEIQDIGRWLTRVLEKR' A
#
# COMPACT_ATOMS: atom_id res chain seq x y z
N SER A 1 6.44 15.07 13.02
CA SER A 1 5.19 15.14 13.80
C SER A 1 4.09 14.50 12.97
N ARG A 2 3.35 13.52 13.49
CA ARG A 2 2.14 13.00 12.83
C ARG A 2 0.98 13.87 13.28
N SER A 3 0.23 14.41 12.33
CA SER A 3 -0.97 15.18 12.64
C SER A 3 -2.05 14.20 13.15
N GLN A 4 -2.86 14.64 14.11
CA GLN A 4 -3.92 13.79 14.67
C GLN A 4 -4.96 13.46 13.60
N GLU A 5 -5.12 14.36 12.63
CA GLU A 5 -6.08 14.32 11.53
C GLU A 5 -5.85 13.13 10.60
N ASN A 6 -4.59 12.74 10.37
CA ASN A 6 -4.24 11.68 9.42
C ASN A 6 -4.14 10.29 10.05
N ARG A 7 -4.38 10.14 11.37
CA ARG A 7 -4.26 8.83 12.05
C ARG A 7 -5.25 7.78 11.52
N ALA A 8 -6.40 8.22 11.03
CA ALA A 8 -7.45 7.35 10.50
C ALA A 8 -7.37 7.14 8.98
N THR A 9 -6.40 7.76 8.30
CA THR A 9 -6.27 7.65 6.84
C THR A 9 -5.96 6.18 6.47
N PRO A 10 -6.82 5.51 5.68
CA PRO A 10 -6.54 4.16 5.21
C PRO A 10 -5.35 4.19 4.24
N VAL A 11 -4.58 3.10 4.20
CA VAL A 11 -3.37 3.01 3.37
C VAL A 11 -3.40 1.73 2.54
N LEU A 12 -3.21 1.87 1.23
CA LEU A 12 -2.85 0.77 0.34
C LEU A 12 -1.34 0.79 0.11
N LEU A 13 -0.65 -0.32 0.39
CA LEU A 13 0.74 -0.55 0.00
C LEU A 13 0.80 -1.66 -1.05
N ALA A 14 1.46 -1.40 -2.17
CA ALA A 14 1.69 -2.33 -3.26
C ALA A 14 3.19 -2.42 -3.56
N HIS A 15 3.69 -3.62 -3.89
CA HIS A 15 5.12 -3.82 -4.18
C HIS A 15 5.39 -4.95 -5.18
N GLY A 16 6.40 -4.76 -6.04
CA GLY A 16 6.88 -5.80 -6.95
C GLY A 16 7.76 -6.84 -6.24
N SER A 17 7.33 -8.10 -6.24
CA SER A 17 8.04 -9.20 -5.56
C SER A 17 9.42 -9.54 -6.15
N VAL A 18 9.68 -9.11 -7.39
CA VAL A 18 10.96 -9.29 -8.07
C VAL A 18 11.64 -7.94 -8.36
N ASP A 19 11.29 -6.91 -7.60
CA ASP A 19 11.95 -5.60 -7.65
C ASP A 19 13.39 -5.70 -7.15
N THR A 20 14.35 -5.44 -8.06
CA THR A 20 15.78 -5.46 -7.77
C THR A 20 16.34 -4.08 -7.41
N VAL A 21 15.54 -3.01 -7.52
CA VAL A 21 15.91 -1.63 -7.16
C VAL A 21 15.54 -1.37 -5.71
N LEU A 22 14.31 -1.71 -5.31
CA LEU A 22 13.83 -1.67 -3.94
C LEU A 22 13.31 -3.07 -3.55
N PRO A 23 14.13 -3.89 -2.87
CA PRO A 23 13.72 -5.25 -2.50
C PRO A 23 12.40 -5.27 -1.72
N GLN A 24 11.55 -6.28 -1.96
CA GLN A 24 10.24 -6.43 -1.32
C GLN A 24 10.28 -6.32 0.21
N ALA A 25 11.37 -6.79 0.84
CA ALA A 25 11.58 -6.67 2.29
C ALA A 25 11.46 -5.21 2.80
N LEU A 26 11.82 -4.20 2.00
CA LEU A 26 11.62 -2.79 2.36
C LEU A 26 10.13 -2.42 2.38
N GLY A 27 9.33 -2.91 1.44
CA GLY A 27 7.90 -2.72 1.43
C GLY A 27 7.21 -3.43 2.61
N GLU A 28 7.65 -4.65 2.95
CA GLU A 28 7.19 -5.38 4.14
C GLU A 28 7.54 -4.63 5.44
N ASN A 29 8.76 -4.10 5.54
CA ASN A 29 9.16 -3.26 6.67
C ASN A 29 8.30 -1.99 6.78
N ALA A 30 7.94 -1.36 5.66
CA ALA A 30 7.06 -0.20 5.64
C ALA A 30 5.63 -0.55 6.09
N ARG A 31 5.07 -1.68 5.61
CA ARG A 31 3.78 -2.23 6.05
C ARG A 31 3.77 -2.44 7.55
N ASP A 32 4.79 -3.12 8.08
CA ASP A 32 4.87 -3.44 9.50
C ASP A 32 5.05 -2.19 10.36
N PHE A 33 5.85 -1.23 9.87
CA PHE A 33 5.97 0.07 10.52
C PHE A 33 4.62 0.79 10.63
N LEU A 34 3.90 0.95 9.51
CA LEU A 34 2.60 1.62 9.49
C LEU A 34 1.56 0.90 10.35
N THR A 35 1.54 -0.43 10.30
CA THR A 35 0.65 -1.26 11.13
C THR A 35 0.93 -1.05 12.61
N ARG A 36 2.22 -1.06 13.04
CA ARG A 36 2.61 -0.77 14.43
C ARG A 36 2.26 0.65 14.87
N GLN A 37 2.12 1.58 13.94
CA GLN A 37 1.69 2.95 14.22
C GLN A 37 0.17 3.13 14.26
N GLY A 38 -0.61 2.05 14.05
CA GLY A 38 -2.07 2.05 14.15
C GLY A 38 -2.81 2.39 12.86
N TYR A 39 -2.11 2.44 11.72
CA TYR A 39 -2.76 2.65 10.41
C TYR A 39 -3.47 1.37 9.95
N SER A 40 -4.61 1.53 9.28
CA SER A 40 -5.25 0.44 8.52
C SER A 40 -4.52 0.27 7.19
N VAL A 41 -3.71 -0.79 7.09
CA VAL A 41 -2.88 -1.08 5.92
C VAL A 41 -3.44 -2.28 5.15
N GLU A 42 -3.74 -2.07 3.88
CA GLU A 42 -3.99 -3.11 2.89
C GLU A 42 -2.70 -3.34 2.09
N TRP A 43 -2.18 -4.58 2.07
CA TRP A 43 -0.91 -4.93 1.43
C TRP A 43 -1.14 -5.85 0.24
N HIS A 44 -0.53 -5.52 -0.90
CA HIS A 44 -0.51 -6.37 -2.09
C HIS A 44 0.92 -6.52 -2.61
N SER A 45 1.24 -7.69 -3.15
CA SER A 45 2.48 -7.92 -3.87
C SER A 45 2.22 -8.63 -5.18
N TYR A 46 2.94 -8.20 -6.22
CA TYR A 46 2.74 -8.67 -7.59
C TYR A 46 4.04 -9.22 -8.17
N LEU A 47 3.95 -10.16 -9.11
CA LEU A 47 5.11 -10.66 -9.86
C LEU A 47 5.54 -9.65 -10.92
N VAL A 48 6.13 -8.54 -10.47
CA VAL A 48 6.65 -7.44 -11.27
C VAL A 48 7.95 -6.93 -10.64
N ALA A 49 8.85 -6.37 -11.45
CA ALA A 49 10.07 -5.71 -10.98
C ALA A 49 9.75 -4.31 -10.42
N HIS A 50 10.64 -3.34 -10.59
CA HIS A 50 10.34 -1.95 -10.27
C HIS A 50 9.37 -1.34 -11.30
N GLY A 51 8.06 -1.55 -11.11
CA GLY A 51 7.02 -1.10 -12.01
C GLY A 51 5.62 -1.47 -11.55
N VAL A 52 4.62 -1.07 -12.34
CA VAL A 52 3.20 -1.28 -12.07
C VAL A 52 2.61 -2.24 -13.09
N CYS A 53 1.71 -3.13 -12.68
CA CYS A 53 1.06 -4.13 -13.56
C CYS A 53 -0.47 -3.96 -13.63
N PRO A 54 -1.16 -4.58 -14.62
CA PRO A 54 -2.62 -4.45 -14.75
C PRO A 54 -3.41 -4.91 -13.51
N PRO A 55 -3.08 -6.03 -12.83
CA PRO A 55 -3.71 -6.39 -11.56
C PRO A 55 -3.61 -5.28 -10.50
N GLU A 56 -2.42 -4.70 -10.33
CA GLU A 56 -2.18 -3.61 -9.38
C GLU A 56 -3.05 -2.38 -9.68
N ILE A 57 -3.16 -1.99 -10.95
CA ILE A 57 -4.03 -0.89 -11.38
C ILE A 57 -5.49 -1.17 -10.99
N GLN A 58 -5.95 -2.41 -11.16
CA GLN A 58 -7.32 -2.78 -10.78
C GLN A 58 -7.54 -2.75 -9.27
N ASP A 59 -6.56 -3.20 -8.48
CA ASP A 59 -6.62 -3.15 -7.02
C ASP A 59 -6.60 -1.71 -6.50
N ILE A 60 -5.76 -0.85 -7.08
CA ILE A 60 -5.78 0.60 -6.79
C ILE A 60 -7.15 1.20 -7.12
N GLY A 61 -7.73 0.87 -8.28
CA GLY A 61 -9.06 1.33 -8.66
C GLY A 61 -10.13 0.90 -7.66
N ARG A 62 -10.19 -0.39 -7.32
CA ARG A 62 -11.12 -0.92 -6.32
C ARG A 62 -10.93 -0.26 -4.96
N TRP A 63 -9.69 -0.07 -4.53
CA TRP A 63 -9.38 0.56 -3.25
C TRP A 63 -9.82 2.02 -3.21
N LEU A 64 -9.49 2.80 -4.23
CA LEU A 64 -9.89 4.20 -4.35
C LEU A 64 -11.41 4.35 -4.33
N THR A 65 -12.13 3.51 -5.07
CA THR A 65 -13.59 3.46 -5.04
C THR A 65 -14.10 3.25 -3.61
N ARG A 66 -13.60 2.23 -2.89
CA ARG A 66 -14.03 1.94 -1.51
C ARG A 66 -13.74 3.07 -0.51
N VAL A 67 -12.61 3.77 -0.64
CA VAL A 67 -12.20 4.77 0.36
C VAL A 67 -12.67 6.20 0.04
N LEU A 68 -13.03 6.49 -1.21
CA LEU A 68 -13.50 7.81 -1.66
C LEU A 68 -15.01 7.86 -1.95
N GLU A 69 -15.69 6.72 -2.05
CA GLU A 69 -17.14 6.71 -2.16
C GLU A 69 -17.76 7.45 -0.98
N LYS A 70 -18.59 8.45 -1.31
CA LYS A 70 -19.43 9.11 -0.32
C LYS A 70 -20.46 8.08 0.16
N ARG A 71 -20.44 7.78 1.45
CA ARG A 71 -21.59 7.16 2.10
C ARG A 71 -22.80 8.08 2.02
#